data_AF-A0A7X0VTW6-F1
#
_entry.id   AF-A0A7X0VTW6-F1
#
_cell.length_a   1.000
_cell.length_b   1.000
_cell.length_c   1.000
_cell.angle_alpha   90.00
_cell.angle_beta   90.00
_cell.angle_gamma   90.00
#
_symmetry.space_group_name_H-M   'P 1'
#
loop_
_entity.id
_entity.type
_entity.pdbx_description
1 polymer ?
#
loop_
_entity_poly.entity_id
_entity_poly.type
_entity_poly.pdbx_seq_one_letter_code
_entity_poly.pdbx_strand_id
1 'polypeptide(L)' 'MKSNNDTKNKSKELICPICDEIMKQYDYTYDTLKDVKVNYKCDHCGHKSTKIL' A
#
# COMPACT_ATOMS: atom_id res chain seq x y z
N MET A 1 30.82 0.36 14.22
CA MET A 1 30.51 -0.33 12.95
C MET A 1 29.00 -0.28 12.75
N LYS A 2 28.57 0.20 11.57
CA LYS A 2 27.26 0.12 10.90
C LYS A 2 26.01 -0.28 11.72
N SER A 3 25.01 0.60 11.70
CA SER A 3 23.62 0.20 11.51
C SER A 3 22.98 1.13 10.48
N ASN A 4 23.34 0.89 9.23
CA ASN A 4 22.61 1.41 8.07
C ASN A 4 21.45 0.44 7.85
N ASN A 5 20.31 0.65 8.49
CA ASN A 5 19.05 0.05 8.05
C ASN A 5 18.27 1.08 7.26
N ASP A 6 18.79 1.37 6.06
CA ASP A 6 17.98 1.81 4.93
C ASP A 6 17.11 0.61 4.54
N THR A 7 16.02 0.37 5.27
CA THR A 7 14.91 -0.40 4.71
C THR A 7 13.98 0.61 4.10
N LYS A 8 14.34 0.98 2.88
CA LYS A 8 13.53 1.52 1.79
C LYS A 8 12.08 1.09 1.93
N ASN A 9 11.32 1.77 2.78
CA ASN A 9 9.87 1.70 2.81
C ASN A 9 9.47 2.50 1.58
N LYS A 10 9.59 1.85 0.41
CA LYS A 10 9.26 2.43 -0.89
C LYS A 10 7.76 2.63 -0.81
N SER A 11 7.39 3.81 -0.33
CA SER A 11 6.05 4.26 -0.06
C SER A 11 5.19 3.78 -1.21
N LYS A 12 4.33 2.79 -0.97
CA LYS A 12 3.35 2.34 -1.97
C LYS A 12 2.25 3.41 -2.02
N GLU A 13 2.64 4.65 -2.30
CA GLU A 13 1.73 5.76 -2.46
C GLU A 13 1.02 5.54 -3.79
N LEU A 14 -0.18 4.97 -3.70
CA LEU A 14 -1.05 4.77 -4.83
C LEU A 14 -1.90 6.03 -5.00
N ILE A 15 -1.83 6.66 -6.16
CA ILE A 15 -2.69 7.82 -6.48
C ILE A 15 -4.07 7.31 -6.90
N CYS A 16 -5.12 7.95 -6.40
CA CYS A 16 -6.49 7.63 -6.75
C CYS A 16 -6.80 8.11 -8.18
N PRO A 17 -7.23 7.23 -9.10
CA PRO A 17 -7.54 7.63 -10.48
C PRO A 17 -8.83 8.45 -10.63
N ILE A 18 -9.57 8.70 -9.54
CA ILE A 18 -10.83 9.45 -9.55
C ILE A 18 -10.63 10.91 -9.12
N CYS A 19 -9.75 11.15 -8.15
CA CYS A 19 -9.62 12.46 -7.52
C CYS A 19 -8.16 12.91 -7.34
N ASP A 20 -7.21 12.17 -7.90
CA ASP A 20 -5.76 12.43 -7.82
C ASP A 20 -5.18 12.50 -6.38
N GLU A 21 -5.96 12.12 -5.37
CA GLU A 21 -5.52 12.07 -3.98
C GLU A 21 -4.75 10.79 -3.65
N ILE A 22 -3.90 10.85 -2.62
CA ILE A 22 -3.13 9.69 -2.14
C ILE A 22 -4.05 8.68 -1.45
N MET A 23 -4.00 7.42 -1.87
CA MET A 23 -4.75 6.33 -1.26
C MET A 23 -3.96 5.71 -0.11
N LYS A 24 -4.65 5.44 1.00
CA LYS A 24 -4.07 4.76 2.17
C LYS A 24 -4.00 3.26 1.91
N GLN A 25 -2.85 2.67 2.21
CA GLN A 25 -2.63 1.23 2.17
C GLN A 25 -3.21 0.54 3.41
N TYR A 26 -3.88 -0.58 3.20
CA TYR A 26 -4.40 -1.48 4.23
C TYR A 26 -3.87 -2.88 3.92
N ASP A 27 -2.97 -3.35 4.77
CA ASP A 27 -2.46 -4.72 4.71
C ASP A 27 -3.35 -5.60 5.58
N TYR A 28 -4.07 -6.52 4.95
CA TYR A 28 -4.79 -7.58 5.65
C TYR A 28 -3.94 -8.84 5.55
N THR A 29 -2.88 -8.91 6.36
CA THR A 29 -2.02 -10.09 6.41
C THR A 29 -2.73 -11.18 7.22
N TYR A 30 -3.48 -12.04 6.53
CA TYR A 30 -3.57 -13.42 6.99
C TYR A 30 -2.28 -14.11 6.52
N ASP A 31 -1.63 -14.87 7.41
CA ASP A 31 -0.32 -15.52 7.25
C ASP A 31 -0.31 -16.63 6.16
N THR A 32 -1.01 -16.41 5.05
CA THR A 32 -1.15 -17.34 3.93
C THR A 32 -0.25 -16.88 2.79
N LEU A 33 1.02 -17.24 2.92
CA LEU A 33 1.89 -17.79 1.87
C LEU A 33 1.54 -17.41 0.40
N LYS A 34 2.46 -16.63 -0.20
CA LYS A 34 2.77 -16.44 -1.64
C LYS A 34 2.25 -15.20 -2.37
N ASP A 35 1.11 -14.62 -2.02
CA ASP A 35 0.58 -13.43 -2.71
C ASP A 35 0.25 -12.33 -1.69
N VAL A 36 1.14 -11.34 -1.56
CA VAL A 36 0.91 -10.19 -0.67
C VAL A 36 -0.16 -9.31 -1.31
N LYS A 37 -1.42 -9.57 -0.98
CA LYS A 37 -2.56 -8.77 -1.41
C LYS A 37 -2.63 -7.51 -0.57
N VAL A 38 -2.43 -6.37 -1.23
CA VAL A 38 -2.45 -5.05 -0.61
C VAL A 38 -3.70 -4.30 -1.04
N ASN A 39 -4.51 -3.89 -0.08
CA ASN A 39 -5.69 -3.07 -0.32
C ASN A 39 -5.34 -1.58 -0.20
N TYR A 40 -5.98 -0.74 -1.00
CA TYR A 40 -5.87 0.71 -0.95
C TYR A 40 -7.26 1.31 -0.88
N LYS A 41 -7.43 2.36 -0.08
CA LYS A 41 -8.68 3.13 -0.03
C LYS A 41 -8.37 4.62 -0.05
N CYS A 42 -9.06 5.34 -0.93
CA CYS A 42 -9.06 6.80 -0.92
C CYS A 42 -10.01 7.31 0.16
N ASP A 43 -9.51 8.18 1.04
CA ASP A 43 -10.32 8.78 2.11
C ASP A 43 -11.24 9.90 1.57
N HIS A 44 -10.83 10.54 0.48
CA HIS A 44 -11.52 11.68 -0.11
C HIS A 44 -12.76 11.27 -0.94
N CYS A 45 -12.61 10.34 -1.87
CA CYS A 45 -13.72 9.89 -2.73
C CYS A 45 -14.25 8.49 -2.41
N GLY A 46 -13.63 7.77 -1.46
CA GLY A 46 -14.03 6.42 -1.07
C GLY A 46 -13.64 5.29 -2.04
N HIS A 47 -12.92 5.59 -3.13
CA HIS A 47 -12.45 4.59 -4.09
C HIS A 47 -11.58 3.51 -3.42
N LYS A 48 -11.73 2.26 -3.85
CA LYS A 48 -10.98 1.11 -3.31
C LYS A 48 -10.25 0.42 -4.44
N SER A 49 -8.96 0.17 -4.26
CA SER A 49 -8.15 -0.61 -5.18
C SER A 49 -7.45 -1.74 -4.44
N THR A 50 -7.08 -2.81 -5.14
CA THR A 50 -6.31 -3.89 -4.57
C THR A 50 -5.18 -4.22 -5.53
N LYS A 51 -3.95 -4.36 -5.02
CA LYS A 51 -2.78 -4.76 -5.79
C LYS A 51 -2.21 -6.02 -5.19
N ILE A 52 -1.93 -6.99 -6.06
CA ILE A 52 -1.17 -8.19 -5.73
C ILE A 52 0.30 -7.86 -6.02
N LEU A 53 1.19 -8.13 -5.06
CA LEU A 53 2.63 -7.88 -5.17
C LEU A 53 3.41 -9.14 -5.54
#